data_AF-A0A970HLU5-F1
#
_entry.id   AF-A0A970HLU5-F1
#
_cell.length_a   1.000
_cell.length_b   1.000
_cell.length_c   1.000
_cell.angle_alpha   90.00
_cell.angle_beta   90.00
_cell.angle_gamma   90.00
#
_symmetry.space_group_name_H-M   'P 1'
#
loop_
_entity.id
_entity.type
_entity.pdbx_description
1 polymer ?
#
loop_
_entity_poly.entity_id
_entity_poly.type
_entity_poly.pdbx_seq_one_letter_code
_entity_poly.pdbx_strand_id
1 'polypeptide(L)'
;MKHIIMADLEGAAGVDRFSQTYADEPFKRAAMLQLTREVNACIDGVHAADPQADIYVIDRHGGGGIIAEERDPRAYYAPWGVARREIFPDYRGFNTYLYVGQHAMAGLVNAPLCHTDSSKQVVYKRFNGVFVGEFGIEALRAGNHGVRVIFFAGDDKAVAEARALVPNIVTVATKRGTGWQRGRHLSDEEACRAIRAGAAEAVRQYRRVAPLRMEPPYTHEIRFVYPRQFGHMKVEGVRVTQLDPYTVLFRFDDLDRLQVVDL
;
A
#
# COMPACT_ATOMS: atom_id res chain seq x y z
N MET A 1 11.86 -17.43 -5.32
CA MET A 1 10.54 -16.90 -5.74
C MET A 1 10.69 -15.42 -6.11
N LYS A 2 9.74 -14.82 -6.85
CA LYS A 2 9.75 -13.38 -7.16
C LYS A 2 8.80 -12.61 -6.24
N HIS A 3 9.32 -11.61 -5.55
CA HIS A 3 8.59 -10.83 -4.54
C HIS A 3 8.57 -9.35 -4.92
N ILE A 4 7.41 -8.72 -4.78
CA ILE A 4 7.29 -7.26 -4.73
C ILE A 4 7.28 -6.84 -3.27
N ILE A 5 8.10 -5.87 -2.90
CA ILE A 5 8.00 -5.13 -1.64
C ILE A 5 7.60 -3.71 -2.00
N MET A 6 6.41 -3.30 -1.56
CA MET A 6 5.98 -1.91 -1.65
C MET A 6 6.31 -1.21 -0.34
N ALA A 7 6.97 -0.07 -0.47
CA ALA A 7 7.31 0.82 0.62
C ALA A 7 6.47 2.10 0.54
N ASP A 8 5.90 2.47 1.68
CA ASP A 8 5.24 3.74 1.91
C ASP A 8 5.73 4.35 3.23
N LEU A 9 5.62 5.66 3.42
CA LEU A 9 6.35 6.34 4.50
C LEU A 9 5.51 6.56 5.76
N GLU A 10 4.24 6.87 5.58
CA GLU A 10 3.31 7.28 6.62
C GLU A 10 3.13 6.21 7.70
N GLY A 11 3.30 4.93 7.38
CA GLY A 11 3.12 3.78 8.27
C GLY A 11 4.40 3.29 8.96
N ALA A 12 5.58 3.82 8.63
CA ALA A 12 6.84 3.44 9.28
C ALA A 12 6.82 3.78 10.79
N ALA A 13 7.65 3.08 11.57
CA ALA A 13 7.86 3.41 12.98
C ALA A 13 8.45 4.82 13.13
N GLY A 14 8.06 5.53 14.21
CA GLY A 14 8.51 6.90 14.46
C GLY A 14 7.87 7.97 13.57
N VAL A 15 7.02 7.59 12.60
CA VAL A 15 6.32 8.52 11.70
C VAL A 15 4.87 8.69 12.14
N ASP A 16 4.46 9.88 12.54
CA ASP A 16 3.04 10.19 12.77
C ASP A 16 2.64 11.61 12.40
N ARG A 17 3.51 12.38 11.75
CA ARG A 17 3.20 13.73 11.28
C ARG A 17 3.46 13.89 9.80
N PHE A 18 2.61 14.66 9.11
CA PHE A 18 2.82 14.95 7.68
C PHE A 18 4.12 15.74 7.41
N SER A 19 4.62 16.50 8.38
CA SER A 19 5.93 17.14 8.30
C SER A 19 7.10 16.14 8.22
N GLN A 20 6.86 14.85 8.45
CA GLN A 20 7.84 13.79 8.25
C GLN A 20 7.70 13.12 6.87
N THR A 21 6.64 13.44 6.09
CA THR A 21 6.37 12.76 4.83
C THR A 21 6.44 13.70 3.62
N TYR A 22 6.16 15.00 3.79
CA TYR A 22 6.27 15.96 2.69
C TYR A 22 7.70 16.26 2.25
N ALA A 23 7.86 16.53 0.96
CA ALA A 23 9.14 16.96 0.38
C ALA A 23 9.64 18.25 1.07
N ASP A 24 10.96 18.41 1.10
CA ASP A 24 11.67 19.58 1.63
C ASP A 24 11.51 19.85 3.15
N GLU A 25 10.88 18.94 3.89
CA GLU A 25 10.79 19.02 5.34
C GLU A 25 12.03 18.43 6.04
N PRO A 26 12.58 19.10 7.08
CA PRO A 26 13.81 18.67 7.74
C PRO A 26 13.67 17.32 8.46
N PHE A 27 12.45 16.96 8.87
CA PHE A 27 12.18 15.72 9.59
C PHE A 27 12.05 14.50 8.67
N LYS A 28 11.84 14.72 7.37
CA LYS A 28 11.58 13.63 6.43
C LYS A 28 12.75 12.68 6.29
N ARG A 29 13.99 13.19 6.29
CA ARG A 29 15.17 12.33 6.11
C ARG A 29 15.28 11.23 7.18
N ALA A 30 14.97 11.54 8.43
CA ALA A 30 14.97 10.55 9.50
C ALA A 30 13.88 9.49 9.30
N ALA A 31 12.68 9.90 8.89
CA ALA A 31 11.59 8.99 8.54
C ALA A 31 11.96 8.07 7.36
N MET A 32 12.57 8.62 6.30
CA MET A 32 13.04 7.83 5.15
C MET A 32 14.12 6.83 5.52
N LEU A 33 15.06 7.23 6.39
CA LEU A 33 16.09 6.33 6.89
C LEU A 33 15.45 5.15 7.64
N GLN A 34 14.46 5.44 8.49
CA GLN A 34 13.75 4.39 9.21
C GLN A 34 12.95 3.47 8.28
N LEU A 35 12.20 4.01 7.31
CA LEU A 35 11.53 3.19 6.30
C LEU A 35 12.52 2.31 5.52
N THR A 36 13.68 2.86 5.14
CA THR A 36 14.70 2.10 4.40
C THR A 36 15.22 0.94 5.24
N ARG A 37 15.45 1.14 6.54
CA ARG A 37 15.82 0.07 7.48
C ARG A 37 14.74 -1.00 7.60
N GLU A 38 13.47 -0.61 7.68
CA GLU A 38 12.33 -1.53 7.74
C GLU A 38 12.21 -2.36 6.45
N VAL A 39 12.41 -1.75 5.29
CA VAL A 39 12.45 -2.44 3.99
C VAL A 39 13.63 -3.42 3.92
N ASN A 40 14.82 -3.02 4.33
CA ASN A 40 15.98 -3.91 4.38
C ASN A 40 15.76 -5.09 5.36
N ALA A 41 15.08 -4.84 6.48
CA ALA A 41 14.68 -5.90 7.39
C ALA A 41 13.66 -6.87 6.77
N CYS A 42 12.73 -6.37 5.95
CA CYS A 42 11.82 -7.20 5.16
C CYS A 42 12.60 -8.06 4.15
N ILE A 43 13.57 -7.48 3.45
CA ILE A 43 14.47 -8.19 2.52
C ILE A 43 15.24 -9.31 3.23
N ASP A 44 15.80 -9.03 4.41
CA ASP A 44 16.45 -10.05 5.24
C ASP A 44 15.48 -11.19 5.60
N GLY A 45 14.25 -10.85 5.97
CA GLY A 45 13.21 -11.83 6.31
C GLY A 45 12.86 -12.73 5.13
N VAL A 46 12.69 -12.14 3.94
CA VAL A 46 12.46 -12.88 2.70
C VAL A 46 13.62 -13.84 2.42
N HIS A 47 14.87 -13.36 2.41
CA HIS A 47 16.03 -14.22 2.16
C HIS A 47 16.28 -15.28 3.23
N ALA A 48 15.90 -15.03 4.49
CA ALA A 48 15.97 -16.03 5.55
C ALA A 48 15.01 -17.22 5.31
N ALA A 49 13.91 -17.00 4.58
CA ALA A 49 12.93 -18.03 4.24
C ALA A 49 13.14 -18.62 2.83
N ASP A 50 13.64 -17.82 1.89
CA ASP A 50 13.97 -18.20 0.52
C ASP A 50 15.30 -17.53 0.11
N PRO A 51 16.45 -18.21 0.31
CA PRO A 51 17.77 -17.64 0.01
C PRO A 51 18.03 -17.33 -1.47
N GLN A 52 17.14 -17.72 -2.37
CA GLN A 52 17.23 -17.51 -3.83
C GLN A 52 16.07 -16.62 -4.34
N ALA A 53 15.46 -15.84 -3.44
CA ALA A 53 14.40 -14.91 -3.80
C ALA A 53 14.91 -13.77 -4.69
N ASP A 54 14.17 -13.47 -5.76
CA ASP A 54 14.31 -12.22 -6.51
C ASP A 54 13.37 -11.19 -5.87
N ILE A 55 13.93 -10.07 -5.41
CA ILE A 55 13.16 -9.05 -4.70
C ILE A 55 13.15 -7.74 -5.49
N TYR A 56 11.96 -7.19 -5.69
CA TYR A 56 11.73 -5.91 -6.35
C TYR A 56 11.07 -4.96 -5.37
N VAL A 57 11.73 -3.83 -5.09
CA VAL A 57 11.23 -2.79 -4.18
C VAL A 57 10.64 -1.64 -4.98
N ILE A 58 9.45 -1.20 -4.57
CA ILE A 58 8.75 -0.05 -5.15
C ILE A 58 8.51 0.96 -4.05
N ASP A 59 9.07 2.15 -4.22
CA ASP A 59 8.76 3.30 -3.39
C ASP A 59 7.49 3.98 -3.93
N ARG A 60 6.40 3.89 -3.16
CA ARG A 60 5.09 4.42 -3.56
C ARG A 60 4.72 5.70 -2.85
N HIS A 61 5.60 6.20 -1.98
CA HIS A 61 5.40 7.48 -1.36
C HIS A 61 5.55 8.60 -2.40
N GLY A 62 4.59 9.53 -2.44
CA GLY A 62 4.51 10.56 -3.48
C GLY A 62 5.76 11.44 -3.57
N GLY A 63 6.44 11.69 -2.45
CA GLY A 63 7.71 12.44 -2.40
C GLY A 63 8.96 11.56 -2.31
N GLY A 64 8.83 10.24 -2.37
CA GLY A 64 9.89 9.27 -2.13
C GLY A 64 10.14 9.05 -0.64
N GLY A 65 10.25 7.78 -0.26
CA GLY A 65 10.47 7.28 1.09
C GLY A 65 11.81 6.57 1.30
N ILE A 66 12.53 6.18 0.24
CA ILE A 66 13.76 5.38 0.34
C ILE A 66 15.04 6.20 0.19
N ILE A 67 16.01 6.00 1.09
CA ILE A 67 17.36 6.56 1.00
C ILE A 67 18.21 5.69 0.06
N ALA A 68 18.72 6.30 -1.01
CA ALA A 68 19.40 5.57 -2.08
C ALA A 68 20.69 4.88 -1.62
N GLU A 69 21.44 5.54 -0.73
CA GLU A 69 22.74 5.07 -0.23
C GLU A 69 22.61 3.90 0.75
N GLU A 70 21.42 3.70 1.32
CA GLU A 70 21.13 2.68 2.34
C GLU A 70 20.36 1.48 1.76
N ARG A 71 20.18 1.42 0.44
CA ARG A 71 19.47 0.34 -0.23
C ARG A 71 20.23 -0.98 -0.10
N ASP A 72 19.49 -2.07 0.14
CA ASP A 72 20.08 -3.39 0.13
C ASP A 72 20.47 -3.81 -1.30
N PRO A 73 21.75 -4.15 -1.57
CA PRO A 73 22.21 -4.44 -2.91
C PRO A 73 21.64 -5.74 -3.50
N ARG A 74 20.97 -6.57 -2.69
CA ARG A 74 20.35 -7.84 -3.13
C ARG A 74 18.96 -7.66 -3.74
N ALA A 75 18.41 -6.45 -3.72
CA ALA A 75 17.09 -6.15 -4.29
C ALA A 75 17.19 -5.19 -5.49
N TYR A 76 16.25 -5.33 -6.42
CA TYR A 76 16.05 -4.38 -7.51
C TYR A 76 15.13 -3.26 -7.06
N TYR A 77 15.56 -2.00 -7.18
CA TYR A 77 14.73 -0.85 -6.83
C TYR A 77 14.19 -0.19 -8.09
N ALA A 78 12.86 -0.07 -8.15
CA ALA A 78 12.17 0.73 -9.13
C ALA A 78 12.66 2.19 -9.12
N PRO A 79 12.90 2.83 -10.28
CA PRO A 79 13.17 4.26 -10.30
C PRO A 79 11.99 5.04 -9.72
N TRP A 80 12.27 5.91 -8.75
CA TRP A 80 11.25 6.78 -8.17
C TRP A 80 10.68 7.75 -9.21
N GLY A 81 9.38 8.05 -9.13
CA GLY A 81 8.71 9.00 -10.02
C GLY A 81 8.38 8.46 -11.41
N VAL A 82 8.77 7.23 -11.75
CA VAL A 82 8.32 6.58 -12.98
C VAL A 82 6.86 6.15 -12.81
N ALA A 83 6.03 6.40 -13.82
CA ALA A 83 4.59 6.18 -13.74
C ALA A 83 4.28 4.71 -13.40
N ARG A 84 3.20 4.45 -12.63
CA ARG A 84 2.79 3.09 -12.19
C ARG A 84 2.80 2.04 -13.33
N ARG A 85 2.45 2.46 -14.56
CA ARG A 85 2.39 1.62 -15.77
C ARG A 85 3.75 1.27 -16.38
N GLU A 86 4.78 2.05 -16.09
CA GLU A 86 6.09 1.93 -16.75
C GLU A 86 7.06 1.03 -15.98
N ILE A 87 6.88 0.87 -14.67
CA ILE A 87 7.82 0.09 -13.84
C ILE A 87 7.44 -1.41 -13.78
N PHE A 88 6.15 -1.71 -13.61
CA PHE A 88 5.65 -3.09 -13.61
C PHE A 88 4.36 -3.14 -14.41
N PRO A 89 4.44 -3.07 -15.76
CA PRO A 89 3.27 -3.17 -16.62
C PRO A 89 2.53 -4.50 -16.48
N ASP A 90 3.07 -5.48 -15.76
CA ASP A 90 2.32 -6.67 -15.42
C ASP A 90 2.89 -7.36 -14.16
N TYR A 91 2.03 -7.59 -13.17
CA TYR A 91 2.30 -8.45 -12.01
C TYR A 91 2.66 -9.89 -12.44
N ARG A 92 2.52 -10.26 -13.72
CA ARG A 92 3.01 -11.51 -14.33
C ARG A 92 4.40 -11.89 -13.84
N GLY A 93 4.50 -13.14 -13.41
CA GLY A 93 5.75 -13.75 -12.97
C GLY A 93 6.12 -13.49 -11.51
N PHE A 94 5.42 -12.57 -10.83
CA PHE A 94 5.54 -12.41 -9.38
C PHE A 94 4.72 -13.44 -8.63
N ASN A 95 5.25 -13.90 -7.49
CA ASN A 95 4.55 -14.85 -6.63
C ASN A 95 3.80 -14.13 -5.52
N THR A 96 4.43 -13.11 -4.93
CA THR A 96 3.92 -12.45 -3.74
C THR A 96 4.17 -10.95 -3.73
N TYR A 97 3.37 -10.25 -2.94
CA TYR A 97 3.44 -8.83 -2.66
C TYR A 97 3.49 -8.62 -1.14
N LEU A 98 4.39 -7.74 -0.68
CA LEU A 98 4.62 -7.41 0.72
C LEU A 98 4.52 -5.89 0.88
N TYR A 99 3.87 -5.42 1.94
CA TYR A 99 3.74 -4.00 2.26
C TYR A 99 4.59 -3.65 3.48
N VAL A 100 5.35 -2.57 3.39
CA VAL A 100 6.16 -2.02 4.48
C VAL A 100 5.89 -0.53 4.62
N GLY A 101 5.58 -0.08 5.83
CA GLY A 101 5.31 1.32 6.13
C GLY A 101 3.97 1.84 5.59
N GLN A 102 2.99 0.96 5.37
CA GLN A 102 1.67 1.35 4.87
C GLN A 102 0.77 1.93 5.96
N HIS A 103 -0.05 2.92 5.61
CA HIS A 103 -1.04 3.52 6.51
C HIS A 103 -2.48 3.07 6.22
N ALA A 104 -3.36 3.36 7.17
CA ALA A 104 -4.80 3.11 7.10
C ALA A 104 -5.51 3.98 6.05
N MET A 105 -6.65 3.49 5.54
CA MET A 105 -7.50 4.24 4.62
C MET A 105 -8.07 5.53 5.22
N ALA A 106 -8.55 6.43 4.36
CA ALA A 106 -9.14 7.70 4.78
C ALA A 106 -10.37 7.50 5.68
N GLY A 107 -10.53 8.39 6.66
CA GLY A 107 -11.74 8.46 7.49
C GLY A 107 -11.72 7.59 8.76
N LEU A 108 -10.60 6.91 9.07
CA LEU A 108 -10.48 6.15 10.31
C LEU A 108 -10.06 7.00 11.51
N VAL A 109 -10.77 6.81 12.62
CA VAL A 109 -10.46 7.46 13.89
C VAL A 109 -9.23 6.79 14.52
N ASN A 110 -8.37 7.60 15.13
CA ASN A 110 -7.14 7.15 15.79
C ASN A 110 -6.17 6.41 14.84
N ALA A 111 -6.19 6.73 13.55
CA ALA A 111 -5.28 6.20 12.55
C ALA A 111 -4.30 7.31 12.09
N PRO A 112 -3.00 7.21 12.44
CA PRO A 112 -2.01 8.21 12.06
C PRO A 112 -1.92 8.36 10.55
N LEU A 113 -1.97 9.60 10.08
CA LEU A 113 -1.82 9.99 8.69
C LEU A 113 -2.80 9.30 7.73
N CYS A 114 -3.92 8.79 8.25
CA CYS A 114 -4.86 8.03 7.44
C CYS A 114 -5.40 8.87 6.29
N HIS A 115 -5.29 8.34 5.07
CA HIS A 115 -5.79 8.93 3.85
C HIS A 115 -5.91 7.87 2.75
N THR A 116 -6.33 8.27 1.56
CA THR A 116 -6.39 7.39 0.38
C THR A 116 -6.04 8.21 -0.84
N ASP A 117 -4.86 7.93 -1.40
CA ASP A 117 -4.15 8.61 -2.48
C ASP A 117 -3.79 10.07 -2.20
N SER A 118 -4.78 10.90 -1.86
CA SER A 118 -4.56 12.29 -1.51
C SER A 118 -5.35 12.69 -0.29
N SER A 119 -4.61 12.95 0.80
CA SER A 119 -5.13 13.50 2.06
C SER A 119 -5.85 14.85 1.92
N LYS A 120 -5.71 15.52 0.77
CA LYS A 120 -6.34 16.82 0.49
C LYS A 120 -7.57 16.72 -0.42
N GLN A 121 -7.73 15.61 -1.14
CA GLN A 121 -8.70 15.52 -2.24
C GLN A 121 -9.72 14.41 -2.06
N VAL A 122 -9.37 13.30 -1.41
CA VAL A 122 -10.22 12.11 -1.31
C VAL A 122 -10.76 11.97 0.11
N VAL A 123 -12.07 11.80 0.23
CA VAL A 123 -12.76 11.52 1.50
C VAL A 123 -12.79 10.02 1.76
N TYR A 124 -13.15 9.23 0.74
CA TYR A 124 -13.08 7.78 0.77
C TYR A 124 -13.10 7.19 -0.65
N LYS A 125 -12.69 5.92 -0.74
CA LYS A 125 -12.98 5.03 -1.87
C LYS A 125 -13.80 3.83 -1.39
N ARG A 126 -14.75 3.38 -2.22
CA ARG A 126 -15.46 2.11 -2.04
C ARG A 126 -15.30 1.25 -3.27
N PHE A 127 -14.98 -0.03 -3.07
CA PHE A 127 -14.90 -1.02 -4.13
C PHE A 127 -15.87 -2.17 -3.82
N ASN A 128 -16.78 -2.48 -4.74
CA ASN A 128 -17.90 -3.42 -4.54
C ASN A 128 -18.64 -3.22 -3.21
N GLY A 129 -18.88 -1.96 -2.84
CA GLY A 129 -19.57 -1.57 -1.61
C GLY A 129 -18.72 -1.57 -0.33
N VAL A 130 -17.47 -2.06 -0.38
CA VAL A 130 -16.54 -2.12 0.75
C VAL A 130 -15.64 -0.89 0.75
N PHE A 131 -15.46 -0.23 1.90
CA PHE A 131 -14.46 0.84 2.02
C PHE A 131 -13.05 0.28 1.86
N VAL A 132 -12.25 0.94 1.02
CA VAL A 132 -10.89 0.52 0.73
C VAL A 132 -9.96 1.74 0.69
N GLY A 133 -8.75 1.56 1.19
CA GLY A 133 -7.63 2.46 0.95
C GLY A 133 -6.77 2.01 -0.22
N GLU A 134 -5.58 2.59 -0.30
CA GLU A 134 -4.57 2.26 -1.32
C GLU A 134 -4.18 0.78 -1.30
N PHE A 135 -4.03 0.21 -0.10
CA PHE A 135 -3.78 -1.22 0.08
C PHE A 135 -4.85 -2.07 -0.61
N GLY A 136 -6.14 -1.78 -0.38
CA GLY A 136 -7.22 -2.60 -0.91
C GLY A 136 -7.27 -2.58 -2.44
N ILE A 137 -7.12 -1.39 -3.04
CA ILE A 137 -7.10 -1.23 -4.50
C ILE A 137 -5.92 -1.95 -5.13
N GLU A 138 -4.72 -1.81 -4.56
CA GLU A 138 -3.51 -2.42 -5.09
C GLU A 138 -3.51 -3.96 -4.85
N ALA A 139 -4.04 -4.43 -3.72
CA ALA A 139 -4.22 -5.86 -3.45
C ALA A 139 -5.20 -6.51 -4.44
N LEU A 140 -6.27 -5.81 -4.83
CA LEU A 140 -7.19 -6.27 -5.88
C LEU A 140 -6.50 -6.39 -7.24
N ARG A 141 -5.68 -5.40 -7.62
CA ARG A 141 -4.89 -5.44 -8.86
C ARG A 141 -3.91 -6.61 -8.88
N ALA A 142 -3.16 -6.77 -7.79
CA ALA A 142 -2.22 -7.89 -7.63
C ALA A 142 -2.94 -9.24 -7.70
N GLY A 143 -4.08 -9.36 -7.02
CA GLY A 143 -4.88 -10.58 -6.98
C GLY A 143 -5.54 -10.94 -8.31
N ASN A 144 -5.90 -9.94 -9.13
CA ASN A 144 -6.36 -10.14 -10.52
C ASN A 144 -5.34 -10.93 -11.34
N HIS A 145 -4.06 -10.69 -11.09
CA HIS A 145 -2.93 -11.34 -11.76
C HIS A 145 -2.40 -12.56 -11.01
N GLY A 146 -3.11 -13.03 -9.98
CA GLY A 146 -2.74 -14.23 -9.21
C GLY A 146 -1.62 -14.02 -8.18
N VAL A 147 -1.19 -12.78 -7.94
CA VAL A 147 -0.19 -12.46 -6.93
C VAL A 147 -0.83 -12.43 -5.54
N ARG A 148 -0.14 -13.04 -4.57
CA ARG A 148 -0.62 -13.15 -3.18
C ARG A 148 -0.05 -12.01 -2.35
N VAL A 149 -0.89 -11.23 -1.68
CA VAL A 149 -0.42 -10.21 -0.74
C VAL A 149 -0.23 -10.87 0.63
N ILE A 150 1.02 -11.20 0.99
CA ILE A 150 1.30 -12.16 2.08
C ILE A 150 1.75 -11.50 3.38
N PHE A 151 2.19 -10.24 3.30
CA PHE A 151 2.77 -9.52 4.42
C PHE A 151 2.35 -8.06 4.40
N PHE A 152 2.12 -7.51 5.59
CA PHE A 152 1.78 -6.11 5.79
C PHE A 152 2.41 -5.55 7.06
N ALA A 153 3.13 -4.44 6.97
CA ALA A 153 3.61 -3.68 8.12
C ALA A 153 3.15 -2.23 8.06
N GLY A 154 2.62 -1.72 9.18
CA GLY A 154 2.00 -0.40 9.27
C GLY A 154 1.41 -0.10 10.64
N ASP A 155 0.48 0.84 10.71
CA ASP A 155 -0.26 1.10 11.96
C ASP A 155 -1.33 0.04 12.26
N ASP A 156 -1.79 -0.01 13.51
CA ASP A 156 -2.75 -1.02 13.98
C ASP A 156 -4.11 -1.00 13.25
N LYS A 157 -4.55 0.13 12.68
CA LYS A 157 -5.81 0.22 11.91
C LYS A 157 -5.59 -0.30 10.50
N ALA A 158 -4.47 0.06 9.87
CA ALA A 158 -4.08 -0.48 8.57
C ALA A 158 -3.88 -2.01 8.63
N VAL A 159 -3.30 -2.52 9.72
CA VAL A 159 -3.21 -3.97 9.99
C VAL A 159 -4.59 -4.61 10.10
N ALA A 160 -5.55 -3.96 10.77
CA ALA A 160 -6.91 -4.46 10.86
C ALA A 160 -7.61 -4.49 9.49
N GLU A 161 -7.44 -3.45 8.68
CA GLU A 161 -7.92 -3.40 7.29
C GLU A 161 -7.32 -4.54 6.46
N ALA A 162 -6.01 -4.74 6.53
CA ALA A 162 -5.31 -5.77 5.78
C ALA A 162 -5.83 -7.17 6.12
N ARG A 163 -6.02 -7.47 7.41
CA ARG A 163 -6.57 -8.76 7.88
C ARG A 163 -8.03 -8.96 7.48
N ALA A 164 -8.83 -7.89 7.46
CA ALA A 164 -10.23 -7.96 7.06
C ALA A 164 -10.38 -8.26 5.55
N LEU A 165 -9.49 -7.69 4.72
CA LEU A 165 -9.51 -7.89 3.28
C LEU A 165 -8.82 -9.18 2.83
N VAL A 166 -7.69 -9.55 3.44
CA VAL A 166 -6.86 -10.68 3.03
C VAL A 166 -6.72 -11.68 4.18
N PRO A 167 -7.59 -12.71 4.24
CA PRO A 167 -7.48 -13.76 5.26
C PRO A 167 -6.11 -14.44 5.24
N ASN A 168 -5.59 -14.75 6.43
CA ASN A 168 -4.28 -15.36 6.67
C ASN A 168 -3.05 -14.51 6.33
N ILE A 169 -3.21 -13.23 5.98
CA ILE A 169 -2.07 -12.32 5.81
C ILE A 169 -1.27 -12.19 7.11
N VAL A 170 0.06 -12.26 7.02
CA VAL A 170 0.93 -11.96 8.17
C VAL A 170 1.06 -10.47 8.31
N THR A 171 0.93 -9.95 9.54
CA THR A 171 0.94 -8.50 9.76
C THR A 171 1.80 -8.10 10.94
N VAL A 172 2.47 -6.96 10.84
CA VAL A 172 3.19 -6.32 11.94
C VAL A 172 2.64 -4.91 12.15
N ALA A 173 2.16 -4.63 13.37
CA ALA A 173 1.81 -3.27 13.76
C ALA A 173 3.06 -2.57 14.29
N THR A 174 3.65 -1.66 13.52
CA THR A 174 4.83 -0.86 13.91
C THR A 174 4.47 0.24 14.91
N LYS A 175 3.19 0.61 14.95
CA LYS A 175 2.64 1.60 15.87
C LYS A 175 1.16 1.38 16.16
N ARG A 176 0.75 1.84 17.33
CA ARG A 176 -0.65 1.95 17.73
C ARG A 176 -1.10 3.40 17.61
N GLY A 177 -2.02 3.65 16.70
CA GLY A 177 -2.65 4.94 16.49
C GLY A 177 -3.51 5.39 17.67
N THR A 178 -3.35 6.65 18.07
CA THR A 178 -4.15 7.29 19.13
C THR A 178 -4.74 8.65 18.72
N GLY A 179 -4.51 9.05 17.47
CA GLY A 179 -5.01 10.27 16.85
C GLY A 179 -4.50 10.36 15.41
N TRP A 180 -4.98 11.35 14.65
CA TRP A 180 -4.64 11.49 13.23
C TRP A 180 -3.17 11.87 12.98
N GLN A 181 -2.52 12.56 13.91
CA GLN A 181 -1.07 12.80 13.85
C GLN A 181 -0.38 12.43 15.17
N ARG A 182 -0.74 11.23 15.68
CA ARG A 182 -0.28 10.75 16.99
C ARG A 182 -0.37 9.24 17.13
N GLY A 183 0.76 8.60 17.43
CA GLY A 183 0.83 7.17 17.71
C GLY A 183 1.71 6.83 18.92
N ARG A 184 1.60 5.59 19.39
CA ARG A 184 2.59 4.93 20.25
C ARG A 184 3.36 3.95 19.39
N HIS A 185 4.66 4.15 19.25
CA HIS A 185 5.49 3.43 18.29
C HIS A 185 6.28 2.32 18.97
N LEU A 186 6.59 1.26 18.23
CA LEU A 186 7.73 0.41 18.55
C LEU A 186 9.01 1.24 18.44
N SER A 187 10.11 0.79 19.06
CA SER A 187 11.42 1.36 18.73
C SER A 187 11.81 0.99 17.31
N ASP A 188 12.69 1.80 16.71
CA ASP A 188 13.21 1.60 15.35
C ASP A 188 13.75 0.17 15.15
N GLU A 189 14.53 -0.33 16.12
CA GLU A 189 15.12 -1.67 16.08
C GLU A 189 14.07 -2.77 16.24
N GLU A 190 13.06 -2.57 17.09
CA GLU A 190 12.00 -3.55 17.28
C GLU A 190 11.08 -3.63 16.07
N ALA A 191 10.77 -2.49 15.43
CA ALA A 191 10.04 -2.49 14.17
C ALA A 191 10.78 -3.32 13.10
N CYS A 192 12.08 -3.09 12.93
CA CYS A 192 12.91 -3.88 12.00
C CYS A 192 12.94 -5.36 12.37
N ARG A 193 13.12 -5.71 13.65
CA ARG A 193 13.14 -7.10 14.12
C ARG A 193 11.81 -7.81 13.85
N ALA A 194 10.70 -7.16 14.18
CA ALA A 194 9.36 -7.71 13.96
C ALA A 194 9.06 -7.88 12.46
N ILE A 195 9.43 -6.91 11.63
CA ILE A 195 9.26 -6.99 10.16
C ILE A 195 10.09 -8.12 9.57
N ARG A 196 11.36 -8.27 9.96
CA ARG A 196 12.21 -9.38 9.52
C ARG A 196 11.59 -10.74 9.85
N ALA A 197 11.12 -10.91 11.09
CA ALA A 197 10.49 -12.16 11.53
C ALA A 197 9.17 -12.43 10.77
N GLY A 198 8.33 -11.40 10.64
CA GLY A 198 7.03 -11.50 9.98
C GLY A 198 7.14 -11.74 8.47
N ALA A 199 8.11 -11.11 7.78
CA ALA A 199 8.37 -11.36 6.37
C ALA A 199 8.85 -12.81 6.14
N ALA A 200 9.74 -13.33 6.99
CA ALA A 200 10.18 -14.72 6.91
C ALA A 200 9.02 -15.71 7.15
N GLU A 201 8.15 -15.41 8.11
CA GLU A 201 6.94 -16.19 8.35
C GLU A 201 5.99 -16.16 7.15
N ALA A 202 5.70 -14.97 6.62
CA ALA A 202 4.85 -14.75 5.45
C ALA A 202 5.33 -15.57 4.24
N VAL A 203 6.63 -15.54 3.96
CA VAL A 203 7.22 -16.30 2.85
C VAL A 203 7.10 -17.81 3.08
N ARG A 204 7.32 -18.32 4.30
CA ARG A 204 7.14 -19.76 4.58
C ARG A 204 5.69 -20.23 4.39
N GLN A 205 4.72 -19.37 4.69
CA GLN A 205 3.30 -19.74 4.63
C GLN A 205 2.52 -19.12 3.48
N TYR A 206 3.21 -18.56 2.47
CA TYR A 206 2.59 -17.80 1.38
C TYR A 206 1.42 -18.51 0.69
N ARG A 207 1.46 -19.85 0.59
CA ARG A 207 0.41 -20.67 -0.01
C ARG A 207 -0.91 -20.71 0.78
N ARG A 208 -0.88 -20.34 2.06
CA ARG A 208 -2.09 -20.22 2.91
C ARG A 208 -2.87 -18.94 2.64
N VAL A 209 -2.27 -17.98 1.95
CA VAL A 209 -2.91 -16.72 1.55
C VAL A 209 -3.40 -16.87 0.12
N ALA A 210 -4.70 -16.65 -0.09
CA ALA A 210 -5.27 -16.59 -1.42
C ALA A 210 -5.02 -15.20 -2.05
N PRO A 211 -4.84 -15.10 -3.37
CA PRO A 211 -4.93 -13.81 -4.06
C PRO A 211 -6.28 -13.15 -3.77
N LEU A 212 -6.28 -11.85 -3.47
CA LEU A 212 -7.51 -11.11 -3.22
C LEU A 212 -8.34 -11.02 -4.50
N ARG A 213 -9.59 -11.48 -4.46
CA ARG A 213 -10.51 -11.42 -5.60
C ARG A 213 -11.87 -10.91 -5.16
N MET A 214 -12.52 -10.22 -6.08
CA MET A 214 -13.93 -9.87 -6.00
C MET A 214 -14.58 -10.20 -7.34
N GLU A 215 -15.88 -10.47 -7.31
CA GLU A 215 -16.64 -10.85 -8.50
C GLU A 215 -17.15 -9.60 -9.25
N PRO A 216 -17.17 -9.64 -10.59
CA PRO A 216 -17.87 -8.63 -11.39
C PRO A 216 -19.40 -8.74 -11.24
N PRO A 217 -20.18 -7.70 -11.59
CA PRO A 217 -19.71 -6.41 -12.11
C PRO A 217 -19.02 -5.58 -11.02
N TYR A 218 -17.93 -4.91 -11.38
CA TYR A 218 -17.17 -4.10 -10.46
C TYR A 218 -17.78 -2.71 -10.31
N THR A 219 -17.76 -2.20 -9.07
CA THR A 219 -18.13 -0.83 -8.75
C THR A 219 -16.99 -0.15 -8.01
N HIS A 220 -16.49 0.96 -8.54
CA HIS A 220 -15.51 1.82 -7.86
C HIS A 220 -16.12 3.20 -7.62
N GLU A 221 -16.36 3.53 -6.36
CA GLU A 221 -16.95 4.80 -5.94
C GLU A 221 -15.88 5.64 -5.25
N ILE A 222 -15.73 6.90 -5.67
CA ILE A 222 -14.78 7.85 -5.08
C ILE A 222 -15.56 9.08 -4.66
N ARG A 223 -15.39 9.48 -3.39
CA ARG A 223 -15.88 10.76 -2.89
C ARG A 223 -14.73 11.72 -2.66
N PHE A 224 -14.88 12.94 -3.17
CA PHE A 224 -13.89 14.01 -3.07
C PHE A 224 -14.28 15.06 -2.03
N VAL A 225 -13.28 15.81 -1.55
CA VAL A 225 -13.47 16.94 -0.63
C VAL A 225 -14.13 18.13 -1.35
N TYR A 226 -13.72 18.39 -2.58
CA TYR A 226 -14.20 19.49 -3.40
C TYR A 226 -15.08 18.98 -4.55
N PRO A 227 -16.05 19.79 -5.02
CA PRO A 227 -16.90 19.36 -6.12
C PRO A 227 -16.07 19.15 -7.40
N ARG A 228 -16.41 18.11 -8.16
CA ARG A 228 -15.73 17.74 -9.42
C ARG A 228 -16.78 17.28 -10.44
N GLN A 229 -16.56 17.64 -11.71
CA GLN A 229 -17.40 17.18 -12.83
C GLN A 229 -16.71 16.05 -13.59
N PHE A 230 -17.35 14.88 -13.58
CA PHE A 230 -16.90 13.71 -14.35
C PHE A 230 -17.83 13.35 -15.51
N GLY A 231 -18.89 14.14 -15.74
CA GLY A 231 -19.92 13.85 -16.75
C GLY A 231 -19.43 13.76 -18.20
N HIS A 232 -18.25 14.32 -18.51
CA HIS A 232 -17.63 14.26 -19.84
C HIS A 232 -16.59 13.15 -20.00
N MET A 233 -16.21 12.47 -18.91
CA MET A 233 -15.18 11.45 -18.95
C MET A 233 -15.70 10.21 -19.71
N LYS A 234 -15.02 9.88 -20.81
CA LYS A 234 -15.29 8.68 -21.59
C LYS A 234 -14.11 7.73 -21.42
N VAL A 235 -14.37 6.58 -20.82
CA VAL A 235 -13.40 5.50 -20.68
C VAL A 235 -14.03 4.25 -21.27
N GLU A 236 -13.34 3.64 -22.24
CA GLU A 236 -13.81 2.43 -22.90
C GLU A 236 -13.97 1.29 -21.89
N GLY A 237 -15.09 0.56 -21.97
CA GLY A 237 -15.41 -0.53 -21.04
C GLY A 237 -15.84 -0.07 -19.64
N VAL A 238 -16.05 1.24 -19.43
CA VAL A 238 -16.42 1.81 -18.12
C VAL A 238 -17.64 2.70 -18.26
N ARG A 239 -18.66 2.45 -17.44
CA ARG A 239 -19.77 3.37 -17.23
C ARG A 239 -19.47 4.30 -16.07
N VAL A 240 -19.35 5.60 -16.37
CA VAL A 240 -19.16 6.66 -15.37
C VAL A 240 -20.52 7.23 -14.99
N THR A 241 -20.78 7.41 -13.69
CA THR A 241 -22.00 8.03 -13.16
C THR A 241 -21.61 9.04 -12.09
N GLN A 242 -21.93 10.31 -12.29
CA GLN A 242 -21.87 11.31 -11.22
C GLN A 242 -23.05 11.08 -10.28
N LEU A 243 -22.82 10.69 -9.03
CA LEU A 243 -23.89 10.45 -8.05
C LEU A 243 -24.35 11.76 -7.39
N ASP A 244 -23.40 12.62 -7.07
CA ASP A 244 -23.60 13.97 -6.53
C ASP A 244 -22.39 14.85 -6.93
N PRO A 245 -22.36 16.16 -6.65
CA PRO A 245 -21.23 17.03 -7.04
C PRO A 245 -19.85 16.60 -6.53
N TYR A 246 -19.77 15.70 -5.55
CA TYR A 246 -18.55 15.26 -4.88
C TYR A 246 -18.21 13.79 -5.14
N THR A 247 -19.14 13.01 -5.71
CA THR A 247 -19.04 11.55 -5.75
C THR A 247 -19.26 11.04 -7.16
N VAL A 248 -18.31 10.23 -7.62
CA VAL A 248 -18.36 9.54 -8.90
C VAL A 248 -18.37 8.03 -8.67
N LEU A 249 -19.12 7.32 -9.49
CA LEU A 249 -19.21 5.87 -9.52
C LEU A 249 -18.83 5.36 -10.90
N PHE A 250 -17.84 4.48 -10.93
CA PHE A 250 -17.41 3.73 -12.09
C PHE A 250 -17.97 2.31 -12.02
N ARG A 251 -18.51 1.82 -13.13
CA ARG A 251 -18.91 0.41 -13.30
C ARG A 251 -18.24 -0.21 -14.50
N PHE A 252 -17.72 -1.42 -14.35
CA PHE A 252 -16.98 -2.14 -15.38
C PHE A 252 -16.95 -3.63 -15.07
N ASP A 253 -16.73 -4.47 -16.09
CA ASP A 253 -16.68 -5.93 -15.94
C ASP A 253 -15.24 -6.48 -15.99
N ASP A 254 -14.32 -5.70 -16.55
CA ASP A 254 -12.89 -6.02 -16.66
C ASP A 254 -12.10 -5.28 -15.57
N LEU A 255 -11.51 -6.01 -14.62
CA LEU A 255 -10.79 -5.43 -13.49
C LEU A 255 -9.54 -4.64 -13.93
N ASP A 256 -9.01 -4.86 -15.13
CA ASP A 256 -7.90 -4.06 -15.66
C ASP A 256 -8.31 -2.61 -15.91
N ARG A 257 -9.62 -2.33 -16.04
CA ARG A 257 -10.14 -0.95 -16.09
C ARG A 257 -9.89 -0.19 -14.79
N LEU A 258 -9.67 -0.87 -13.66
CA LEU A 258 -9.31 -0.22 -12.41
C LEU A 258 -8.04 0.62 -12.53
N GLN A 259 -7.13 0.31 -13.45
CA GLN A 259 -5.91 1.12 -13.68
C GLN A 259 -6.19 2.52 -14.26
N VAL A 260 -7.34 2.71 -14.91
CA VAL A 260 -7.68 3.99 -15.58
C VAL A 260 -8.77 4.77 -14.86
N VAL A 261 -9.45 4.18 -13.87
CA VAL A 261 -10.52 4.83 -13.09
C VAL A 261 -10.17 5.07 -11.63
N ASP A 262 -9.06 4.52 -11.16
CA ASP A 262 -8.48 4.84 -9.86
C ASP A 262 -7.76 6.19 -9.98
N LEU A 263 -8.56 7.25 -9.85
CA LEU A 263 -8.15 8.66 -9.96
C LEU A 263 -7.29 9.12 -8.79
#